data_AF-A0A8J6JLZ1-F1
#
_entry.id   AF-A0A8J6JLZ1-F1
#
_cell.length_a   1.000
_cell.length_b   1.000
_cell.length_c   1.000
_cell.angle_alpha   90.00
_cell.angle_beta   90.00
_cell.angle_gamma   90.00
#
_symmetry.space_group_name_H-M   'P 1'
#
loop_
_entity.id
_entity.type
_entity.pdbx_description
1 polymer ?
#
loop_
_entity_poly.entity_id
_entity_poly.type
_entity_poly.pdbx_seq_one_letter_code
_entity_poly.pdbx_strand_id
1 'polypeptide(L)'
;AGPPGAAEAGDVVVLVDGVDRVAEAIAIAQRSRRIALVAIAIGMGLSVIAMAVAAAGYLTPLAGAVVQEVIDVLAILFALTALRPGRDEAGALALPTTAGLAERRTEHAGLRRLVEALREAGEAIDATPAALPAIIALEGQLRAELLPHQREEERALYPAAAQRLGGSDAMAPLIRMHSEMEALVARITALLRLAGSAWATSGPELRRALFALEALLRVHLVAEEEVLAGFSVEPERAEAA
;
A
#
# COMPACT_ATOMS: atom_id res chain seq x y z
N ALA A 1 -14.43 -18.47 48.24
CA ALA A 1 -13.32 -17.74 47.61
C ALA A 1 -13.09 -18.37 46.24
N GLY A 2 -13.55 -17.71 45.17
CA GLY A 2 -13.43 -18.21 43.80
C GLY A 2 -12.22 -17.59 43.08
N PRO A 3 -11.65 -18.25 42.06
CA PRO A 3 -10.57 -17.67 41.27
C PRO A 3 -11.12 -16.66 40.24
N PRO A 4 -10.53 -15.46 40.12
CA PRO A 4 -10.59 -14.69 38.88
C PRO A 4 -9.22 -14.82 38.17
N GLY A 5 -9.11 -15.01 36.86
CA GLY A 5 -10.08 -15.05 35.80
C GLY A 5 -9.36 -15.47 34.51
N ALA A 6 -10.13 -16.06 33.60
CA ALA A 6 -9.73 -16.34 32.23
C ALA A 6 -9.25 -15.04 31.55
N ALA A 7 -7.99 -15.01 31.13
CA ALA A 7 -7.51 -14.12 30.08
C ALA A 7 -7.39 -14.96 28.81
N GLU A 8 -8.53 -15.37 28.30
CA GLU A 8 -8.73 -15.73 26.89
C GLU A 8 -8.75 -14.39 26.12
N ALA A 9 -7.57 -13.81 25.90
CA ALA A 9 -7.41 -12.65 25.04
C ALA A 9 -7.02 -13.19 23.67
N GLY A 10 -7.95 -13.04 22.72
CA GLY A 10 -7.94 -13.69 21.43
C GLY A 10 -6.66 -13.49 20.66
N ASP A 11 -6.04 -14.62 20.33
CA ASP A 11 -5.17 -14.76 19.17
C ASP A 11 -6.05 -14.54 17.93
N VAL A 12 -6.18 -13.28 17.53
CA VAL A 12 -6.61 -12.94 16.18
C VAL A 12 -5.41 -13.27 15.30
N VAL A 13 -5.36 -14.53 14.88
CA VAL A 13 -4.64 -14.95 13.69
C VAL A 13 -5.25 -14.14 12.57
N VAL A 14 -4.62 -13.01 12.24
CA VAL A 14 -4.86 -12.31 10.99
C VAL A 14 -4.43 -13.29 9.91
N LEU A 15 -5.40 -14.06 9.41
CA LEU A 15 -5.26 -14.81 8.18
C LEU A 15 -4.65 -13.85 7.16
N VAL A 16 -3.45 -14.17 6.70
CA VAL A 16 -2.59 -13.32 5.88
C VAL A 16 -3.33 -12.80 4.62
N ASP A 17 -4.37 -13.52 4.18
CA ASP A 17 -5.27 -13.13 3.09
C ASP A 17 -6.19 -11.91 3.38
N GLY A 18 -6.28 -11.47 4.64
CA GLY A 18 -7.18 -10.41 5.07
C GLY A 18 -6.61 -9.00 4.87
N VAL A 19 -5.30 -8.82 5.04
CA VAL A 19 -4.67 -7.48 4.96
C VAL A 19 -4.62 -7.00 3.52
N ASP A 20 -4.29 -7.89 2.58
CA ASP A 20 -4.23 -7.62 1.15
C ASP A 20 -5.59 -7.16 0.59
N ARG A 21 -6.68 -7.87 0.97
CA ARG A 21 -8.05 -7.50 0.55
C ARG A 21 -8.57 -6.23 1.22
N VAL A 22 -8.15 -5.96 2.46
CA VAL A 22 -8.55 -4.75 3.17
C VAL A 22 -7.88 -3.52 2.56
N ALA A 23 -6.61 -3.62 2.17
CA ALA A 23 -5.92 -2.55 1.47
C ALA A 23 -6.59 -2.23 0.12
N GLU A 24 -6.87 -3.26 -0.69
CA GLU A 24 -7.59 -3.13 -1.96
C GLU A 24 -8.99 -2.52 -1.78
N ALA A 25 -9.77 -3.02 -0.80
CA ALA A 25 -11.10 -2.51 -0.50
C ALA A 25 -11.06 -1.04 -0.04
N ILE A 26 -10.05 -0.64 0.74
CA ILE A 26 -9.87 0.76 1.19
C ILE A 26 -9.51 1.65 0.00
N ALA A 27 -8.62 1.22 -0.90
CA ALA A 27 -8.24 1.97 -2.09
C ALA A 27 -9.45 2.19 -3.03
N ILE A 28 -10.24 1.14 -3.27
CA ILE A 28 -11.48 1.21 -4.04
C ILE A 28 -12.50 2.15 -3.37
N ALA A 29 -12.65 2.06 -2.04
CA ALA A 29 -13.56 2.91 -1.28
C ALA A 29 -13.16 4.39 -1.33
N GLN A 30 -11.85 4.71 -1.24
CA GLN A 30 -11.36 6.08 -1.33
C GLN A 30 -11.57 6.69 -2.72
N ARG A 31 -11.28 5.93 -3.79
CA ARG A 31 -11.55 6.36 -5.18
C ARG A 31 -13.03 6.61 -5.40
N SER A 32 -13.89 5.67 -4.97
CA SER A 32 -15.35 5.78 -5.08
C SER A 32 -15.88 7.00 -4.33
N ARG A 33 -15.37 7.26 -3.12
CA ARG A 33 -15.75 8.42 -2.30
C ARG A 33 -15.37 9.74 -2.98
N ARG A 34 -14.20 9.84 -3.62
CA ARG A 34 -13.79 11.06 -4.33
C ARG A 34 -14.73 11.37 -5.49
N ILE A 35 -15.06 10.36 -6.31
CA ILE A 35 -15.98 10.52 -7.45
C ILE A 35 -17.38 10.91 -6.98
N ALA A 36 -17.88 10.26 -5.92
CA ALA A 36 -19.17 10.57 -5.32
C ALA A 36 -19.22 12.01 -4.77
N LEU A 37 -18.17 12.50 -4.10
CA LEU A 37 -18.12 13.87 -3.60
C LEU A 37 -18.12 14.91 -4.73
N VAL A 38 -17.41 14.66 -5.83
CA VAL A 38 -17.45 15.52 -7.02
C VAL A 38 -18.85 15.53 -7.63
N ALA A 39 -19.49 14.37 -7.73
CA ALA A 39 -20.87 14.24 -8.23
C ALA A 39 -21.86 15.07 -7.39
N ILE A 40 -21.79 14.93 -6.06
CA ILE A 40 -22.63 15.66 -5.11
C ILE A 40 -22.41 17.17 -5.24
N ALA A 41 -21.16 17.62 -5.32
CA ALA A 41 -20.83 19.03 -5.43
C ALA A 41 -21.42 19.65 -6.72
N ILE A 42 -21.27 18.94 -7.85
CA ILE A 42 -21.82 19.39 -9.14
C ILE A 42 -23.37 19.39 -9.11
N GLY A 43 -23.98 18.32 -8.59
CA GLY A 43 -25.44 18.21 -8.49
C GLY A 43 -26.05 19.29 -7.59
N MET A 44 -25.49 19.51 -6.40
CA MET A 44 -25.91 20.58 -5.51
C MET A 44 -25.73 21.97 -6.14
N GLY A 45 -24.61 22.19 -6.84
CA GLY A 45 -24.36 23.44 -7.55
C GLY A 45 -25.41 23.74 -8.62
N LEU A 46 -25.71 22.75 -9.47
CA LEU A 46 -26.74 22.87 -10.51
C LEU A 46 -28.13 23.08 -9.91
N SER A 47 -28.47 22.38 -8.83
CA SER A 47 -29.76 22.53 -8.16
C SER A 47 -29.95 23.95 -7.58
N VAL A 48 -28.93 24.50 -6.91
CA VAL A 48 -28.96 25.88 -6.39
C VAL A 48 -29.14 26.90 -7.51
N ILE A 49 -28.44 26.73 -8.63
CA ILE A 49 -28.60 27.62 -9.80
C ILE A 49 -30.02 27.54 -10.35
N ALA A 50 -30.57 26.33 -10.54
CA ALA A 50 -31.91 26.14 -11.05
C ALA A 50 -32.99 26.72 -10.11
N MET A 51 -32.81 26.56 -8.78
CA MET A 51 -33.68 27.19 -7.78
C MET A 51 -33.61 28.71 -7.82
N ALA A 52 -32.43 29.31 -7.98
CA ALA A 52 -32.28 30.75 -8.09
C ALA A 52 -32.99 31.32 -9.33
N VAL A 53 -32.87 30.64 -10.47
CA VAL A 53 -33.57 30.99 -11.72
C VAL A 53 -35.09 30.91 -11.55
N ALA A 54 -35.59 29.86 -10.87
CA ALA A 54 -37.00 29.72 -10.56
C ALA A 54 -37.51 30.82 -9.59
N ALA A 55 -36.75 31.13 -8.54
CA ALA A 55 -37.07 32.19 -7.58
C ALA A 55 -37.11 33.58 -8.23
N ALA A 56 -36.29 33.81 -9.26
CA ALA A 56 -36.31 35.03 -10.06
C ALA A 56 -37.47 35.08 -11.09
N GLY A 57 -38.33 34.06 -11.12
CA GLY A 57 -39.55 34.02 -11.95
C GLY A 57 -39.35 33.52 -13.38
N TYR A 58 -38.15 33.06 -13.74
CA TYR A 58 -37.84 32.58 -15.10
C TYR A 58 -38.31 31.15 -15.36
N LEU A 59 -38.67 30.38 -14.33
CA LEU A 59 -39.21 29.03 -14.45
C LEU A 59 -40.54 28.92 -13.70
N THR A 60 -41.54 28.32 -14.35
CA THR A 60 -42.79 27.95 -13.68
C THR A 60 -42.55 26.78 -12.72
N PRO A 61 -43.39 26.60 -11.67
CA PRO A 61 -43.22 25.51 -10.71
C PRO A 61 -43.12 24.12 -11.37
N LEU A 62 -43.92 23.88 -12.42
CA LEU A 62 -43.89 22.62 -13.17
C LEU A 62 -42.59 22.45 -13.98
N ALA A 63 -42.14 23.50 -14.67
CA ALA A 63 -40.89 23.46 -15.43
C ALA A 63 -39.67 23.29 -14.52
N GLY A 64 -39.66 23.99 -13.37
CA GLY A 64 -38.61 23.85 -12.36
C GLY A 64 -38.52 22.44 -11.79
N ALA A 65 -39.66 21.79 -11.52
CA ALA A 65 -39.70 20.42 -11.03
C ALA A 65 -39.13 19.42 -12.05
N VAL A 66 -39.48 19.56 -13.33
CA VAL A 66 -38.94 18.69 -14.40
C VAL A 66 -37.43 18.90 -14.56
N VAL A 67 -36.96 20.14 -14.50
CA VAL A 67 -35.52 20.44 -14.58
C VAL A 67 -34.75 19.82 -13.39
N GLN A 68 -35.30 19.88 -12.18
CA GLN A 68 -34.68 19.26 -11.01
C GLN A 68 -34.63 17.74 -11.12
N GLU A 69 -35.70 17.08 -11.56
CA GLU A 69 -35.70 15.63 -11.77
C GLU A 69 -34.62 15.18 -12.77
N VAL A 70 -34.41 15.96 -13.85
CA VAL A 70 -33.34 15.70 -14.82
C VAL A 70 -31.96 15.87 -14.18
N ILE A 71 -31.76 16.91 -13.36
CA ILE A 71 -30.49 17.13 -12.64
C ILE A 71 -30.22 15.96 -11.68
N ASP A 72 -31.23 15.51 -10.94
CA ASP A 72 -31.12 14.41 -9.97
C ASP A 72 -30.78 13.09 -10.67
N VAL A 73 -31.44 12.76 -11.78
CA VAL A 73 -31.14 11.56 -12.58
C VAL A 73 -29.71 11.61 -13.13
N LEU A 74 -29.27 12.75 -13.68
CA LEU A 74 -27.90 12.91 -14.19
C LEU A 74 -26.86 12.78 -13.08
N ALA A 75 -27.13 13.34 -11.89
CA ALA A 75 -26.25 13.21 -10.74
C ALA A 75 -26.14 11.76 -10.25
N ILE A 76 -27.26 11.02 -10.21
CA ILE A 76 -27.27 9.60 -9.87
C ILE A 76 -26.49 8.79 -10.91
N LEU A 77 -26.76 8.97 -12.21
CA LEU A 77 -26.06 8.25 -13.28
C LEU A 77 -24.55 8.51 -13.24
N PHE A 78 -24.15 9.75 -12.96
CA PHE A 78 -22.74 10.09 -12.79
C PHE A 78 -22.15 9.44 -11.53
N ALA A 79 -22.84 9.47 -10.39
CA ALA A 79 -22.39 8.78 -9.18
C ALA A 79 -22.25 7.26 -9.37
N LEU A 80 -23.15 6.63 -10.13
CA LEU A 80 -23.08 5.21 -10.48
C LEU A 80 -21.88 4.86 -11.37
N THR A 81 -21.25 5.82 -12.06
CA THR A 81 -19.97 5.54 -12.75
C THR A 81 -18.83 5.24 -11.78
N ALA A 82 -18.95 5.60 -10.49
CA ALA A 82 -18.00 5.19 -9.45
C ALA A 82 -18.06 3.69 -9.12
N LEU A 83 -19.17 3.01 -9.48
CA LEU A 83 -19.34 1.55 -9.31
C LEU A 83 -18.89 0.75 -10.53
N ARG A 84 -18.50 1.43 -11.62
CA ARG A 84 -17.91 0.74 -12.77
C ARG A 84 -16.42 0.49 -12.50
N PRO A 85 -15.93 -0.74 -12.75
CA PRO A 85 -14.50 -0.99 -12.75
C PRO A 85 -13.82 -0.01 -13.70
N GLY A 86 -12.64 0.48 -13.32
CA GLY A 86 -11.94 1.53 -14.06
C GLY A 86 -11.71 1.09 -15.51
N ARG A 87 -11.70 2.05 -16.47
CA ARG A 87 -11.30 1.77 -17.86
C ARG A 87 -9.89 1.15 -17.97
N ASP A 88 -9.11 1.27 -16.92
CA ASP A 88 -7.76 0.72 -16.76
C ASP A 88 -7.78 -0.81 -16.51
N GLU A 89 -8.89 -1.38 -16.06
CA GLU A 89 -9.02 -2.83 -15.79
C GLU A 89 -9.34 -3.66 -17.04
N ALA A 90 -10.01 -3.07 -18.04
CA ALA A 90 -10.36 -3.75 -19.29
C ALA A 90 -9.20 -3.83 -20.31
N GLY A 91 -8.11 -3.08 -20.07
CA GLY A 91 -6.90 -3.08 -20.91
C GLY A 91 -5.86 -4.15 -20.53
N ALA A 92 -6.09 -4.91 -19.46
CA ALA A 92 -5.11 -5.77 -18.80
C ALA A 92 -4.70 -7.07 -19.54
N LEU A 93 -5.00 -7.22 -20.83
CA LEU A 93 -4.76 -8.46 -21.61
C LEU A 93 -3.79 -8.30 -22.79
N ALA A 94 -2.76 -7.45 -22.67
CA ALA A 94 -1.68 -7.39 -23.66
C ALA A 94 -0.30 -7.20 -23.00
N LEU A 95 0.53 -8.26 -23.01
CA LEU A 95 1.96 -8.23 -22.68
C LEU A 95 2.77 -7.99 -23.96
N PRO A 96 3.75 -7.04 -23.99
CA PRO A 96 5.17 -7.40 -23.75
C PRO A 96 6.03 -6.26 -23.12
N THR A 97 7.00 -6.52 -22.22
CA THR A 97 8.42 -6.83 -22.51
C THR A 97 9.00 -7.60 -21.32
N THR A 98 9.48 -8.83 -21.55
CA THR A 98 9.73 -9.83 -20.50
C THR A 98 11.09 -9.73 -19.80
N ALA A 99 12.03 -8.93 -20.31
CA ALA A 99 13.41 -8.93 -19.83
C ALA A 99 13.58 -8.32 -18.42
N GLY A 100 13.00 -7.14 -18.15
CA GLY A 100 13.12 -6.47 -16.84
C GLY A 100 12.11 -6.95 -15.79
N LEU A 101 10.92 -7.39 -16.22
CA LEU A 101 9.89 -7.89 -15.29
C LEU A 101 10.25 -9.24 -14.68
N ALA A 102 10.96 -10.10 -15.41
CA ALA A 102 11.44 -11.38 -14.88
C ALA A 102 12.55 -11.15 -13.85
N GLU A 103 13.51 -10.28 -14.15
CA GLU A 103 14.57 -9.86 -13.23
C GLU A 103 14.01 -9.26 -11.93
N ARG A 104 13.02 -8.36 -12.06
CA ARG A 104 12.31 -7.78 -10.91
C ARG A 104 11.51 -8.80 -10.10
N ARG A 105 10.82 -9.74 -10.75
CA ARG A 105 10.15 -10.85 -10.04
C ARG A 105 11.16 -11.72 -9.28
N THR A 106 12.34 -11.96 -9.84
CA THR A 106 13.39 -12.74 -9.16
C THR A 106 14.02 -11.98 -7.98
N GLU A 107 14.21 -10.66 -8.10
CA GLU A 107 14.67 -9.80 -7.00
C GLU A 107 13.63 -9.75 -5.86
N HIS A 108 12.36 -9.49 -6.17
CA HIS A 108 11.28 -9.45 -5.17
C HIS A 108 11.03 -10.84 -4.55
N ALA A 109 11.28 -11.93 -5.28
CA ALA A 109 11.29 -13.27 -4.69
C ALA A 109 12.38 -13.43 -3.62
N GLY A 110 13.52 -12.74 -3.74
CA GLY A 110 14.54 -12.65 -2.70
C GLY A 110 14.03 -11.94 -1.45
N LEU A 111 13.44 -10.77 -1.61
CA LEU A 111 12.90 -10.00 -0.49
C LEU A 111 11.75 -10.74 0.23
N ARG A 112 10.90 -11.46 -0.51
CA ARG A 112 9.89 -12.35 0.10
C ARG A 112 10.50 -13.47 0.94
N ARG A 113 11.66 -14.00 0.56
CA ARG A 113 12.40 -14.95 1.41
C ARG A 113 12.93 -14.28 2.67
N LEU A 114 13.36 -13.02 2.60
CA LEU A 114 13.76 -12.25 3.79
C LEU A 114 12.59 -12.00 4.74
N VAL A 115 11.39 -11.70 4.22
CA VAL A 115 10.15 -11.59 5.03
C VAL A 115 9.92 -12.89 5.82
N GLU A 116 10.03 -14.04 5.16
CA GLU A 116 9.86 -15.33 5.82
C GLU A 116 10.97 -15.60 6.85
N ALA A 117 12.23 -15.34 6.50
CA ALA A 117 13.35 -15.52 7.42
C ALA A 117 13.27 -14.60 8.65
N LEU A 118 12.74 -13.38 8.49
CA LEU A 118 12.46 -12.46 9.60
C LEU A 118 11.40 -13.02 10.54
N ARG A 119 10.32 -13.58 10.00
CA ARG A 119 9.26 -14.23 10.77
C ARG A 119 9.80 -15.44 11.54
N GLU A 120 10.49 -16.34 10.85
CA GLU A 120 11.12 -17.53 11.43
C GLU A 120 12.13 -17.16 12.53
N ALA A 121 12.97 -16.15 12.30
CA ALA A 121 13.92 -15.67 13.30
C ALA A 121 13.23 -15.06 14.52
N GLY A 122 12.13 -14.33 14.33
CA GLY A 122 11.31 -13.79 15.42
C GLY A 122 10.65 -14.89 16.25
N GLU A 123 10.12 -15.93 15.60
CA GLU A 123 9.51 -17.09 16.24
C GLU A 123 10.54 -17.95 17.00
N ALA A 124 11.77 -18.04 16.49
CA ALA A 124 12.86 -18.80 17.11
C ALA A 124 13.47 -18.14 18.36
N ILE A 125 13.16 -16.86 18.66
CA ILE A 125 13.66 -16.19 19.86
C ILE A 125 12.94 -16.72 21.10
N ASP A 126 13.72 -17.34 21.98
CA ASP A 126 13.29 -17.85 23.27
C ASP A 126 14.10 -17.24 24.44
N ALA A 127 14.00 -17.86 25.63
CA ALA A 127 14.70 -17.41 26.83
C ALA A 127 16.23 -17.52 26.73
N THR A 128 16.76 -18.26 25.74
CA THR A 128 18.18 -18.55 25.54
C THR A 128 18.70 -17.94 24.22
N PRO A 129 20.01 -17.63 24.11
CA PRO A 129 20.56 -17.07 22.87
C PRO A 129 20.79 -18.13 21.78
N ALA A 130 20.05 -19.24 21.77
CA ALA A 130 20.26 -20.34 20.83
C ALA A 130 20.07 -19.91 19.36
N ALA A 131 19.13 -19.00 19.11
CA ALA A 131 18.86 -18.44 17.78
C ALA A 131 19.86 -17.35 17.34
N LEU A 132 20.75 -16.87 18.22
CA LEU A 132 21.61 -15.72 17.96
C LEU A 132 22.48 -15.85 16.68
N PRO A 133 23.13 -16.99 16.40
CA PRO A 133 23.91 -17.14 15.15
C PRO A 133 23.06 -16.99 13.89
N ALA A 134 21.83 -17.50 13.90
CA ALA A 134 20.92 -17.39 12.76
C ALA A 134 20.47 -15.94 12.53
N ILE A 135 20.18 -15.20 13.61
CA ILE A 135 19.78 -13.79 13.52
C ILE A 135 20.94 -12.91 13.03
N ILE A 136 22.18 -13.21 13.43
CA ILE A 136 23.38 -12.53 12.89
C ILE A 136 23.53 -12.77 11.39
N ALA A 137 23.32 -14.01 10.93
CA ALA A 137 23.36 -14.32 9.50
C ALA A 137 22.28 -13.56 8.73
N LEU A 138 21.05 -13.50 9.26
CA LEU A 138 19.94 -12.75 8.69
C LEU A 138 20.21 -11.24 8.63
N GLU A 139 20.79 -10.63 9.67
CA GLU A 139 21.18 -9.21 9.64
C GLU A 139 22.19 -8.93 8.53
N GLY A 140 23.14 -9.85 8.31
CA GLY A 140 24.07 -9.78 7.19
C GLY A 140 23.37 -9.82 5.84
N GLN A 141 22.37 -10.69 5.68
CA GLN A 141 21.55 -10.79 4.46
C GLN A 141 20.72 -9.53 4.22
N LEU A 142 20.05 -9.00 5.24
CA LEU A 142 19.29 -7.74 5.14
C LEU A 142 20.17 -6.59 4.64
N ARG A 143 21.40 -6.48 5.13
CA ARG A 143 22.33 -5.43 4.70
C ARG A 143 22.90 -5.65 3.30
N ALA A 144 22.97 -6.90 2.84
CA ALA A 144 23.49 -7.26 1.53
C ALA A 144 22.43 -7.21 0.42
N GLU A 145 21.15 -7.41 0.76
CA GLU A 145 20.05 -7.53 -0.20
C GLU A 145 19.08 -6.35 -0.10
N LEU A 146 18.49 -6.11 1.07
CA LEU A 146 17.43 -5.09 1.23
C LEU A 146 17.97 -3.66 1.04
N LEU A 147 19.05 -3.29 1.73
CA LEU A 147 19.55 -1.90 1.67
C LEU A 147 20.08 -1.49 0.30
N PRO A 148 20.84 -2.35 -0.43
CA PRO A 148 21.25 -2.02 -1.80
C PRO A 148 20.07 -1.90 -2.75
N HIS A 149 19.04 -2.75 -2.62
CA HIS A 149 17.82 -2.67 -3.41
C HIS A 149 17.10 -1.33 -3.22
N GLN A 150 16.83 -0.91 -1.98
CA GLN A 150 16.19 0.38 -1.68
C GLN A 150 16.93 1.57 -2.30
N ARG A 151 18.26 1.56 -2.24
CA ARG A 151 19.10 2.62 -2.82
C ARG A 151 19.04 2.65 -4.33
N GLU A 152 18.98 1.49 -4.97
CA GLU A 152 18.85 1.41 -6.43
C GLU A 152 17.51 1.98 -6.88
N GLU A 153 16.44 1.67 -6.15
CA GLU A 153 15.11 2.18 -6.46
C GLU A 153 14.99 3.68 -6.27
N GLU A 154 15.48 4.20 -5.16
CA GLU A 154 15.48 5.65 -4.91
C GLU A 154 16.33 6.42 -5.93
N ARG A 155 17.40 5.83 -6.44
CA ARG A 155 18.28 6.47 -7.42
C ARG A 155 17.76 6.38 -8.85
N ALA A 156 17.24 5.22 -9.24
CA ALA A 156 16.94 4.93 -10.64
C ALA A 156 15.43 4.85 -10.92
N LEU A 157 14.66 4.19 -10.05
CA LEU A 157 13.28 3.82 -10.35
C LEU A 157 12.27 4.89 -9.92
N TYR A 158 12.35 5.34 -8.67
CA TYR A 158 11.38 6.26 -8.07
C TYR A 158 11.35 7.64 -8.75
N PRO A 159 12.48 8.23 -9.21
CA PRO A 159 12.43 9.47 -9.98
C PRO A 159 11.64 9.32 -11.30
N ALA A 160 11.76 8.18 -11.98
CA ALA A 160 11.04 7.90 -13.22
C ALA A 160 9.55 7.62 -12.99
N ALA A 161 9.20 6.99 -11.85
CA ALA A 161 7.81 6.77 -11.43
C ALA A 161 7.13 8.08 -10.99
N ALA A 162 7.82 8.92 -10.21
CA ALA A 162 7.31 10.20 -9.72
C ALA A 162 6.94 11.18 -10.85
N GLN A 163 7.75 11.22 -11.93
CA GLN A 163 7.43 12.03 -13.11
C GLN A 163 6.12 11.61 -13.79
N ARG A 164 5.79 10.32 -13.76
CA ARG A 164 4.57 9.76 -14.35
C ARG A 164 3.33 9.93 -13.46
N LEU A 165 3.51 9.90 -12.14
CA LEU A 165 2.45 10.04 -11.14
C LEU A 165 2.04 11.50 -10.84
N GLY A 166 2.65 12.47 -11.52
CA GLY A 166 2.29 13.88 -11.37
C GLY A 166 3.07 14.63 -10.27
N GLY A 167 4.24 14.14 -9.86
CA GLY A 167 5.16 14.90 -9.00
C GLY A 167 5.96 14.07 -7.99
N SER A 168 6.90 14.73 -7.31
CA SER A 168 7.81 14.15 -6.31
C SER A 168 7.11 13.48 -5.13
N ASP A 169 5.90 13.93 -4.79
CA ASP A 169 5.20 13.50 -3.57
C ASP A 169 4.56 12.11 -3.71
N ALA A 170 4.42 11.60 -4.93
CA ALA A 170 3.77 10.32 -5.19
C ALA A 170 4.54 9.13 -4.58
N MET A 171 5.88 9.20 -4.57
CA MET A 171 6.73 8.15 -4.01
C MET A 171 7.09 8.39 -2.53
N ALA A 172 6.67 9.52 -1.95
CA ALA A 172 6.99 9.87 -0.57
C ALA A 172 6.56 8.82 0.47
N PRO A 173 5.43 8.10 0.33
CA PRO A 173 5.10 7.00 1.24
C PRO A 173 6.15 5.87 1.22
N LEU A 174 6.59 5.42 0.04
CA LEU A 174 7.56 4.34 -0.10
C LEU A 174 8.94 4.74 0.43
N ILE A 175 9.39 5.96 0.15
CA ILE A 175 10.64 6.52 0.69
C ILE A 175 10.62 6.58 2.23
N ARG A 176 9.47 6.93 2.83
CA ARG A 176 9.33 6.90 4.30
C ARG A 176 9.39 5.47 4.84
N MET A 177 8.81 4.50 4.14
CA MET A 177 8.90 3.09 4.53
C MET A 177 10.34 2.57 4.43
N HIS A 178 11.12 2.98 3.42
CA HIS A 178 12.56 2.71 3.34
C HIS A 178 13.30 3.24 4.56
N SER A 179 13.10 4.52 4.90
CA SER A 179 13.73 5.16 6.06
C SER A 179 13.42 4.42 7.36
N GLU A 180 12.19 3.95 7.54
CA GLU A 180 11.78 3.20 8.73
C GLU A 180 12.38 1.77 8.73
N MET A 181 12.46 1.11 7.58
CA MET A 181 13.16 -0.18 7.46
C MET A 181 14.65 -0.04 7.78
N GLU A 182 15.33 1.00 7.30
CA GLU A 182 16.73 1.29 7.64
C GLU A 182 16.92 1.51 9.15
N ALA A 183 16.00 2.24 9.79
CA ALA A 183 16.01 2.46 11.24
C ALA A 183 15.83 1.15 12.03
N LEU A 184 14.93 0.28 11.59
CA LEU A 184 14.71 -1.04 12.19
C LEU A 184 15.93 -1.96 12.02
N VAL A 185 16.54 -1.99 10.83
CA VAL A 185 17.79 -2.73 10.59
C VAL A 185 18.90 -2.22 11.51
N ALA A 186 19.08 -0.90 11.63
CA ALA A 186 20.08 -0.31 12.52
C ALA A 186 19.82 -0.66 14.00
N ARG A 187 18.55 -0.70 14.43
CA ARG A 187 18.15 -1.15 15.77
C ARG A 187 18.49 -2.61 15.99
N ILE A 188 18.22 -3.50 15.02
CA ILE A 188 18.58 -4.92 15.09
C ILE A 188 20.10 -5.05 15.23
N THR A 189 20.90 -4.36 14.41
CA THR A 189 22.36 -4.36 14.51
C THR A 189 22.83 -3.92 15.90
N ALA A 190 22.23 -2.88 16.47
CA ALA A 190 22.58 -2.40 17.80
C ALA A 190 22.24 -3.43 18.90
N LEU A 191 21.07 -4.07 18.82
CA LEU A 191 20.66 -5.10 19.77
C LEU A 191 21.54 -6.35 19.69
N LEU A 192 21.96 -6.76 18.49
CA LEU A 192 22.86 -7.90 18.30
C LEU A 192 24.22 -7.69 18.97
N ARG A 193 24.74 -6.45 19.00
CA ARG A 193 25.99 -6.13 19.73
C ARG A 193 25.86 -6.34 21.24
N LEU A 194 24.65 -6.22 21.79
CA LEU A 194 24.37 -6.40 23.22
C LEU A 194 24.00 -7.85 23.56
N ALA A 195 23.54 -8.62 22.57
CA ALA A 195 22.99 -9.96 22.76
C ALA A 195 23.96 -10.96 23.40
N GLY A 196 25.28 -10.81 23.15
CA GLY A 196 26.30 -11.68 23.72
C GLY A 196 26.48 -11.56 25.24
N SER A 197 26.12 -10.41 25.84
CA SER A 197 26.29 -10.15 27.27
C SER A 197 24.96 -9.86 28.01
N ALA A 198 23.89 -9.55 27.28
CA ALA A 198 22.61 -9.12 27.85
C ALA A 198 21.41 -9.73 27.10
N TRP A 199 21.40 -11.05 26.88
CA TRP A 199 20.31 -11.72 26.14
C TRP A 199 18.93 -11.51 26.77
N ALA A 200 18.80 -11.59 28.09
CA ALA A 200 17.52 -11.48 28.78
C ALA A 200 16.77 -10.17 28.49
N THR A 201 17.49 -9.08 28.20
CA THR A 201 16.90 -7.78 27.83
C THR A 201 16.86 -7.58 26.32
N SER A 202 17.90 -7.98 25.59
CA SER A 202 18.01 -7.77 24.15
C SER A 202 17.14 -8.73 23.32
N GLY A 203 16.96 -9.97 23.75
CA GLY A 203 16.17 -11.00 23.03
C GLY A 203 14.73 -10.55 22.75
N PRO A 204 13.94 -10.13 23.77
CA PRO A 204 12.58 -9.64 23.54
C PRO A 204 12.51 -8.38 22.65
N GLU A 205 13.50 -7.48 22.75
CA GLU A 205 13.61 -6.31 21.86
C GLU A 205 13.96 -6.69 20.42
N LEU A 206 14.85 -7.67 20.23
CA LEU A 206 15.20 -8.24 18.94
C LEU A 206 13.96 -8.86 18.29
N ARG A 207 13.19 -9.65 19.04
CA ARG A 207 11.94 -10.25 18.55
C ARG A 207 10.97 -9.20 18.05
N ARG A 208 10.76 -8.13 18.83
CA ARG A 208 9.89 -7.01 18.42
C ARG A 208 10.39 -6.33 17.15
N ALA A 209 11.69 -6.07 17.05
CA ALA A 209 12.27 -5.40 15.89
C ALA A 209 12.20 -6.26 14.63
N LEU A 210 12.40 -7.58 14.73
CA LEU A 210 12.28 -8.52 13.62
C LEU A 210 10.84 -8.58 13.08
N PHE A 211 9.83 -8.69 13.94
CA PHE A 211 8.43 -8.68 13.50
C PHE A 211 7.99 -7.31 12.95
N ALA A 212 8.50 -6.21 13.51
CA ALA A 212 8.21 -4.89 12.96
C ALA A 212 8.78 -4.73 11.53
N LEU A 213 10.00 -5.21 11.30
CA LEU A 213 10.63 -5.19 9.98
C LEU A 213 9.94 -6.14 9.00
N GLU A 214 9.55 -7.34 9.45
CA GLU A 214 8.77 -8.30 8.66
C GLU A 214 7.47 -7.69 8.15
N ALA A 215 6.66 -7.12 9.05
CA ALA A 215 5.38 -6.52 8.71
C ALA A 215 5.56 -5.33 7.76
N LEU A 216 6.52 -4.45 8.03
CA LEU A 216 6.78 -3.28 7.21
C LEU A 216 7.27 -3.67 5.80
N LEU A 217 8.20 -4.63 5.71
CA LEU A 217 8.71 -5.12 4.43
C LEU A 217 7.62 -5.79 3.60
N ARG A 218 6.74 -6.58 4.24
CA ARG A 218 5.59 -7.20 3.57
C ARG A 218 4.66 -6.15 2.96
N VAL A 219 4.27 -5.14 3.74
CA VAL A 219 3.40 -4.06 3.26
C VAL A 219 4.09 -3.26 2.16
N HIS A 220 5.40 -3.02 2.29
CA HIS A 220 6.19 -2.30 1.29
C HIS A 220 6.18 -3.02 -0.06
N LEU A 221 6.45 -4.34 -0.09
CA LEU A 221 6.47 -5.10 -1.33
C LEU A 221 5.12 -5.06 -2.07
N VAL A 222 4.01 -5.14 -1.33
CA VAL A 222 2.66 -5.03 -1.92
C VAL A 222 2.43 -3.62 -2.46
N ALA A 223 2.70 -2.59 -1.66
CA ALA A 223 2.48 -1.20 -2.06
C ALA A 223 3.32 -0.81 -3.28
N GLU A 224 4.57 -1.27 -3.34
CA GLU A 224 5.45 -1.05 -4.47
C GLU A 224 4.97 -1.79 -5.72
N GLU A 225 4.57 -3.04 -5.61
CA GLU A 225 4.03 -3.81 -6.72
C GLU A 225 2.76 -3.17 -7.29
N GLU A 226 1.87 -2.62 -6.45
CA GLU A 226 0.70 -1.87 -6.91
C GLU A 226 1.07 -0.59 -7.67
N VAL A 227 1.98 0.20 -7.09
CA VAL A 227 2.44 1.44 -7.72
C VAL A 227 3.10 1.13 -9.07
N LEU A 228 3.96 0.12 -9.14
CA LEU A 228 4.70 -0.24 -10.35
C LEU A 228 3.86 -1.02 -11.37
N ALA A 229 2.88 -1.81 -10.96
CA ALA A 229 1.98 -2.53 -11.86
C ALA A 229 1.20 -1.55 -12.76
N GLY A 230 0.81 -0.39 -12.22
CA GLY A 230 0.20 0.70 -12.98
C GLY A 230 1.06 1.28 -14.11
N PHE A 231 2.35 0.90 -14.19
CA PHE A 231 3.32 1.39 -15.20
C PHE A 231 3.83 0.33 -16.17
N SER A 232 3.51 -0.94 -15.96
CA SER A 232 3.95 -2.04 -16.84
C SER A 232 3.17 -2.17 -18.16
N VAL A 233 2.29 -1.20 -18.44
CA VAL A 233 1.41 -1.19 -19.61
C VAL A 233 1.63 0.08 -20.44
N GLU A 234 2.61 0.08 -21.36
CA GLU A 234 2.39 0.58 -22.72
C GLU A 234 3.54 0.16 -23.67
N PRO A 235 3.21 -0.38 -24.87
CA PRO A 235 4.18 -0.66 -25.92
C PRO A 235 4.66 0.64 -26.59
N GLU A 236 5.88 0.54 -27.12
CA GLU A 236 6.55 1.50 -27.99
C GLU A 236 5.56 2.16 -28.97
N ARG A 237 5.37 3.48 -28.85
CA ARG A 237 4.69 4.26 -29.88
C ARG A 237 5.57 4.22 -31.12
N ALA A 238 5.03 3.61 -32.17
CA ALA A 238 5.54 3.58 -33.52
C ALA A 238 6.19 4.92 -33.91
N GLU A 239 7.50 4.90 -34.13
CA GLU A 239 8.16 5.92 -34.93
C GLU A 239 7.96 5.61 -36.42
N ALA A 240 7.46 6.64 -37.08
CA ALA A 240 7.13 6.75 -38.48
C ALA A 240 8.18 6.21 -39.47
N ALA A 241 7.68 5.54 -40.52
CA ALA A 241 8.11 5.75 -41.90
C ALA A 241 6.93 5.48 -42.84
#